data_AF-A0A2B7WYD0-F1
#
_entry.id   AF-A0A2B7WYD0-F1
#
_cell.length_a   1.000
_cell.length_b   1.000
_cell.length_c   1.000
_cell.angle_alpha   90.00
_cell.angle_beta   90.00
_cell.angle_gamma   90.00
#
_symmetry.space_group_name_H-M   'P 1'
#
loop_
_entity.id
_entity.type
_entity.pdbx_description
1 polymer ?
#
loop_
_entity_poly.entity_id
_entity_poly.type
_entity_poly.pdbx_seq_one_letter_code
_entity_poly.pdbx_strand_id
1 'polypeptide(L)'
;MTKDLDDHQLSLLFPSIRAFALRTKQWLVVEADYVSETASSEESIAGLVLKEDELRMTRCLSKRQNSNHRTWAADFIDGKGTGQIILLHGPPGVGKTYTVESIAEWLHRPLLSLTIADTGIVETRIESELNK
;
A
#
# COMPACT_ATOMS: atom_id res chain seq x y z
N MET A 1 24.34 -10.68 -1.71
CA MET A 1 24.92 -11.42 -0.57
C MET A 1 25.04 -10.41 0.57
N THR A 2 23.93 -10.15 1.25
CA THR A 2 23.88 -9.30 2.45
C THR A 2 24.58 -10.07 3.56
N LYS A 3 25.65 -9.48 4.10
CA LYS A 3 26.40 -10.08 5.22
C LYS A 3 25.60 -9.72 6.47
N ASP A 4 25.16 -10.71 7.22
CA ASP A 4 24.46 -10.46 8.48
C ASP A 4 25.40 -9.72 9.45
N LEU A 5 24.86 -8.70 10.11
CA LEU A 5 25.58 -7.87 11.08
C LEU A 5 25.71 -8.65 12.40
N ASP A 6 26.85 -8.50 13.06
CA ASP A 6 27.08 -9.07 14.40
C ASP A 6 26.28 -8.30 15.47
N ASP A 7 25.95 -8.93 16.61
CA ASP A 7 25.13 -8.33 17.68
C ASP A 7 25.75 -7.04 18.21
N HIS A 8 27.07 -6.99 18.29
CA HIS A 8 27.80 -5.78 18.66
C HIS A 8 27.63 -4.66 17.63
N GLN A 9 27.54 -4.97 16.34
CA GLN A 9 27.31 -3.99 15.28
C GLN A 9 25.86 -3.50 15.26
N LEU A 10 24.90 -4.36 15.56
CA LEU A 10 23.50 -3.98 15.74
C LEU A 10 23.32 -3.02 16.93
N SER A 11 24.05 -3.23 18.03
CA SER A 11 24.01 -2.34 19.21
C SER A 11 24.52 -0.91 18.95
N LEU A 12 25.29 -0.70 17.88
CA LEU A 12 25.79 0.62 17.47
C LEU A 12 24.79 1.39 16.60
N LEU A 13 23.75 0.72 16.10
CA LEU A 13 22.71 1.37 15.29
C LEU A 13 21.76 2.15 16.19
N PHE A 14 21.26 3.26 15.67
CA PHE A 14 20.21 4.01 16.33
C PHE A 14 18.91 3.17 16.27
N PRO A 15 18.32 2.75 17.40
CA PRO A 15 17.21 1.80 17.41
C PRO A 15 15.88 2.43 16.99
N SER A 16 15.87 3.71 16.58
CA SER A 16 14.65 4.41 16.17
C SER A 16 14.67 4.75 14.69
N ILE A 17 13.56 4.49 14.02
CA ILE A 17 13.33 4.82 12.61
C ILE A 17 12.15 5.78 12.47
N ARG A 18 12.15 6.57 11.40
CA ARG A 18 10.98 7.36 11.03
C ARG A 18 10.02 6.50 10.21
N ALA A 19 8.78 6.43 10.64
CA ALA A 19 7.71 5.71 9.96
C ALA A 19 6.52 6.64 9.71
N PHE A 20 5.83 6.47 8.59
CA PHE A 20 4.59 7.18 8.31
C PHE A 20 3.40 6.31 8.72
N ALA A 21 2.63 6.76 9.69
CA ALA A 21 1.44 6.06 10.15
C ALA A 21 0.28 6.31 9.17
N LEU A 22 -0.08 5.32 8.36
CA LEU A 22 -1.12 5.44 7.31
C LEU A 22 -2.50 5.79 7.86
N ARG A 23 -2.84 5.30 9.06
CA ARG A 23 -4.15 5.52 9.69
C ARG A 23 -4.32 6.95 10.19
N THR A 24 -3.29 7.50 10.85
CA THR A 24 -3.31 8.85 11.43
C THR A 24 -2.70 9.91 10.51
N LYS A 25 -2.03 9.48 9.43
CA LYS A 25 -1.38 10.30 8.40
C LYS A 25 -0.30 11.21 8.96
N GLN A 26 0.51 10.66 9.86
CA GLN A 26 1.55 11.40 10.58
C GLN A 26 2.88 10.67 10.56
N TRP A 27 3.97 11.44 10.52
CA TRP A 27 5.32 10.94 10.72
C TRP A 27 5.56 10.70 12.21
N LEU A 28 5.96 9.48 12.55
CA LEU A 28 6.27 9.05 13.91
C LEU A 28 7.71 8.52 13.94
N VAL A 29 8.32 8.59 15.12
CA VAL A 29 9.55 7.86 15.43
C VAL A 29 9.14 6.59 16.14
N VAL A 30 9.51 5.44 15.58
CA VAL A 30 9.20 4.12 16.13
C VAL A 30 10.50 3.36 16.40
N GLU A 31 10.48 2.48 17.39
CA GLU A 31 11.60 1.58 17.67
C GLU A 31 11.61 0.44 16.64
N ALA A 32 12.79 0.19 16.06
CA ALA A 32 13.00 -0.80 15.01
C ALA A 32 12.63 -2.21 15.48
N ASP A 33 12.85 -2.51 16.77
CA ASP A 33 12.57 -3.81 17.38
C ASP A 33 11.08 -4.17 17.39
N TYR A 34 10.19 -3.17 17.31
CA TYR A 34 8.73 -3.37 17.25
C TYR A 34 8.16 -3.35 15.82
N VAL A 35 9.02 -3.31 14.80
CA VAL A 35 8.60 -3.32 13.41
C VAL A 35 8.68 -4.74 12.86
N SER A 36 7.54 -5.28 12.46
CA SER A 36 7.44 -6.59 11.82
C SER A 36 6.72 -6.48 10.49
N GLU A 37 7.03 -7.38 9.55
CA GLU A 37 6.26 -7.52 8.33
C GLU A 37 4.83 -7.96 8.66
N THR A 38 3.85 -7.40 7.97
CA THR A 38 2.44 -7.75 8.18
C THR A 38 2.16 -9.11 7.54
N ALA A 39 1.57 -10.04 8.29
CA ALA A 39 1.25 -11.38 7.78
C ALA A 39 0.03 -11.38 6.85
N SER A 40 -0.03 -12.35 5.94
CA SER A 40 -1.20 -12.55 5.08
C SER A 40 -2.35 -13.08 5.88
N SER A 41 -3.52 -12.47 5.72
CA SER A 41 -4.76 -13.10 6.15
C SER A 41 -5.58 -13.44 4.91
N GLU A 42 -5.63 -14.75 4.59
CA GLU A 42 -6.57 -15.28 3.59
C GLU A 42 -8.03 -15.17 4.08
N GLU A 43 -8.26 -14.98 5.38
CA GLU A 43 -9.60 -14.81 5.96
C GLU A 43 -10.22 -13.44 5.60
N SER A 44 -9.40 -12.42 5.36
CA SER A 44 -9.83 -11.05 5.03
C SER A 44 -10.70 -10.98 3.77
N ILE A 45 -10.53 -11.94 2.85
CA ILE A 45 -11.26 -12.01 1.58
C ILE A 45 -12.46 -12.97 1.62
N ALA A 46 -12.55 -13.84 2.64
CA ALA A 46 -13.56 -14.89 2.72
C ALA A 46 -14.99 -14.33 2.87
N GLY A 47 -15.14 -13.13 3.43
CA GLY A 47 -16.42 -12.42 3.55
C GLY A 47 -16.76 -11.49 2.38
N LEU A 48 -15.93 -11.45 1.34
CA LEU A 48 -16.02 -10.45 0.28
C LEU A 48 -16.90 -10.92 -0.88
N VAL A 49 -17.93 -10.14 -1.21
CA VAL A 49 -18.82 -10.40 -2.36
C VAL A 49 -18.20 -9.80 -3.63
N LEU A 50 -17.01 -10.27 -3.99
CA LEU A 50 -16.41 -10.01 -5.30
C LEU A 50 -16.35 -11.31 -6.09
N LYS A 51 -16.45 -11.23 -7.42
CA LYS A 51 -16.30 -12.43 -8.25
C LYS A 51 -14.85 -12.89 -8.18
N GLU A 52 -14.63 -14.20 -8.07
CA GLU A 52 -13.30 -14.81 -8.02
C GLU A 52 -12.40 -14.38 -9.20
N ASP A 53 -12.98 -14.15 -10.38
CA ASP A 53 -12.27 -13.66 -11.56
C ASP A 53 -11.71 -12.23 -11.39
N GLU A 54 -12.45 -11.36 -10.70
CA GLU A 54 -12.03 -9.98 -10.42
C GLU A 54 -10.87 -9.98 -9.43
N LEU A 55 -10.97 -10.81 -8.38
CA LEU A 55 -9.91 -10.99 -7.38
C LEU A 55 -8.63 -11.58 -7.99
N ARG A 56 -8.78 -12.60 -8.84
CA ARG A 56 -7.66 -13.19 -9.59
C ARG A 56 -7.00 -12.16 -10.49
N MET A 57 -7.78 -11.31 -11.16
CA MET A 57 -7.24 -10.24 -11.99
C MET A 57 -6.43 -9.26 -11.15
N THR A 58 -6.98 -8.75 -10.05
CA THR A 58 -6.26 -7.84 -9.14
C THR A 58 -4.98 -8.49 -8.60
N ARG A 59 -5.00 -9.78 -8.23
CA ARG A 59 -3.80 -10.51 -7.76
C ARG A 59 -2.72 -10.65 -8.81
N CYS A 60 -3.10 -11.11 -10.01
CA CYS A 60 -2.19 -11.29 -11.13
C CYS A 60 -1.52 -9.97 -11.51
N LEU A 61 -2.29 -8.88 -11.54
CA LEU A 61 -1.78 -7.56 -11.87
C LEU A 61 -0.92 -6.98 -10.73
N SER A 62 -1.29 -7.21 -9.47
CA SER A 62 -0.47 -6.85 -8.30
C SER A 62 0.91 -7.53 -8.34
N LYS A 63 0.97 -8.83 -8.69
CA LYS A 63 2.23 -9.57 -8.84
C LYS A 63 3.11 -9.04 -9.97
N ARG A 64 2.52 -8.60 -11.09
CA ARG A 64 3.27 -7.97 -12.20
C ARG A 64 3.95 -6.66 -11.79
N GLN A 65 3.35 -5.91 -10.86
CA GLN A 65 3.97 -4.69 -10.33
C GLN A 65 5.15 -4.98 -9.38
N ASN A 66 5.22 -6.18 -8.79
CA ASN A 66 6.26 -6.57 -7.83
C ASN A 66 7.44 -7.31 -8.49
N SER A 67 7.29 -7.78 -9.72
CA SER A 67 8.40 -8.38 -10.46
C SER A 67 9.31 -7.27 -10.98
N ASN A 68 10.50 -7.13 -10.39
CA ASN A 68 11.64 -6.32 -10.87
C ASN A 68 12.14 -6.69 -12.29
N HIS A 69 11.37 -7.47 -13.05
CA HIS A 69 11.65 -7.78 -14.42
C HIS A 69 11.11 -6.66 -15.30
N ARG A 70 12.05 -5.96 -15.94
CA ARG A 70 11.87 -5.10 -17.12
C ARG A 70 11.32 -5.91 -18.30
N THR A 71 10.20 -6.61 -18.13
CA THR A 71 9.55 -7.34 -19.22
C THR A 71 8.72 -6.34 -20.00
N TRP A 72 9.38 -5.73 -20.99
CA TRP A 72 8.80 -5.02 -22.14
C TRP A 72 7.47 -4.29 -21.83
N ALA A 73 7.56 -3.08 -21.29
CA ALA A 73 6.42 -2.17 -21.35
C ALA A 73 6.33 -1.66 -22.80
N ALA A 74 5.20 -1.89 -23.47
CA ALA A 74 4.90 -1.33 -24.79
C ALA A 74 4.75 0.21 -24.77
N ASP A 75 4.85 0.84 -23.60
CA ASP A 75 4.86 2.28 -23.42
C ASP A 75 6.29 2.73 -23.08
N PHE A 76 6.93 3.42 -24.02
CA PHE A 76 8.27 4.03 -23.95
C PHE A 76 8.36 5.20 -22.93
N ILE A 77 7.35 5.39 -22.07
CA ILE A 77 7.25 6.52 -21.15
C ILE A 77 7.40 5.99 -19.72
N ASP A 78 8.48 6.42 -19.06
CA ASP A 78 8.75 6.09 -17.66
C ASP A 78 7.59 6.57 -16.77
N GLY A 79 7.07 5.68 -15.93
CA GLY A 79 5.92 5.94 -15.05
C GLY A 79 4.52 5.77 -15.66
N LYS A 80 4.38 5.41 -16.96
CA LYS A 80 3.07 5.16 -17.58
C LYS A 80 2.68 3.67 -17.50
N GLY A 81 1.47 3.39 -17.02
CA GLY A 81 0.86 2.04 -17.10
C GLY A 81 1.05 1.11 -15.89
N THR A 82 1.58 1.62 -14.77
CA THR A 82 1.78 0.83 -13.54
C THR A 82 0.66 0.99 -12.51
N GLY A 83 -0.06 2.12 -12.54
CA GLY A 83 -1.18 2.40 -11.65
C GLY A 83 -2.47 1.69 -12.06
N GLN A 84 -3.22 1.18 -11.06
CA GLN A 84 -4.57 0.65 -11.24
C GLN A 84 -5.57 1.56 -10.55
N ILE A 85 -6.67 1.86 -11.24
CA ILE A 85 -7.80 2.63 -10.70
C ILE A 85 -9.00 1.70 -10.64
N ILE A 86 -9.57 1.52 -9.45
CA ILE A 86 -10.77 0.73 -9.21
C ILE A 86 -11.85 1.65 -8.67
N LEU A 87 -13.02 1.68 -9.31
CA LEU A 87 -14.18 2.44 -8.87
C LEU A 87 -15.22 1.51 -8.26
N LEU A 88 -15.42 1.58 -6.95
CA LEU A 88 -16.50 0.86 -6.26
C LEU A 88 -17.72 1.77 -6.13
N HIS A 89 -18.83 1.41 -6.77
CA HIS A 89 -20.07 2.21 -6.78
C HIS A 89 -21.24 1.45 -6.12
N GLY A 90 -22.36 2.15 -5.86
CA GLY A 90 -23.60 1.57 -5.32
C GLY A 90 -24.11 2.25 -4.03
N PRO A 91 -25.17 1.74 -3.40
CA PRO A 91 -25.78 2.33 -2.21
C PRO A 91 -24.82 2.43 -1.01
N PRO A 92 -25.09 3.31 -0.02
CA PRO A 92 -24.35 3.33 1.24
C PRO A 92 -24.56 2.02 2.02
N GLY A 93 -23.56 1.60 2.79
CA GLY A 93 -23.65 0.40 3.64
C GLY A 93 -23.38 -0.95 2.95
N VAL A 94 -23.11 -0.98 1.64
CA VAL A 94 -22.82 -2.24 0.90
C VAL A 94 -21.36 -2.71 0.97
N GLY A 95 -20.59 -2.21 1.94
CA GLY A 95 -19.22 -2.70 2.18
C GLY A 95 -18.15 -2.21 1.20
N LYS A 96 -18.30 -1.04 0.56
CA LYS A 96 -17.26 -0.50 -0.37
C LYS A 96 -15.92 -0.27 0.32
N THR A 97 -15.92 0.43 1.45
CA THR A 97 -14.69 0.69 2.23
C THR A 97 -14.09 -0.61 2.72
N TYR A 98 -14.92 -1.49 3.28
CA TYR A 98 -14.51 -2.82 3.73
C TYR A 98 -13.88 -3.64 2.60
N THR A 99 -14.43 -3.54 1.37
CA THR A 99 -13.87 -4.20 0.19
C THR A 99 -12.45 -3.73 -0.12
N VAL A 100 -12.20 -2.42 -0.06
CA VAL A 100 -10.85 -1.87 -0.28
C VAL A 100 -9.88 -2.34 0.80
N GLU A 101 -10.32 -2.34 2.07
CA GLU A 101 -9.53 -2.80 3.21
C GLU A 101 -9.18 -4.29 3.09
N SER A 102 -10.16 -5.14 2.82
CA SER A 102 -9.97 -6.58 2.59
C SER A 102 -9.00 -6.87 1.43
N ILE A 103 -9.11 -6.14 0.32
CA ILE A 103 -8.22 -6.32 -0.83
C ILE A 103 -6.79 -5.88 -0.46
N ALA A 104 -6.63 -4.75 0.22
CA ALA A 104 -5.32 -4.24 0.61
C ALA A 104 -4.60 -5.20 1.57
N GLU A 105 -5.34 -5.73 2.55
CA GLU A 105 -4.85 -6.74 3.50
C GLU A 105 -4.47 -8.04 2.78
N TRP A 106 -5.32 -8.53 1.89
CA TRP A 106 -5.05 -9.75 1.12
C TRP A 106 -3.85 -9.63 0.16
N LEU A 107 -3.56 -8.42 -0.32
CA LEU A 107 -2.41 -8.14 -1.19
C LEU A 107 -1.16 -7.70 -0.44
N HIS A 108 -1.21 -7.56 0.89
CA HIS A 108 -0.15 -6.98 1.73
C HIS A 108 0.29 -5.59 1.28
N ARG A 109 -0.68 -4.80 0.83
CA ARG A 109 -0.40 -3.45 0.35
C ARG A 109 -0.78 -2.43 1.41
N PRO A 110 0.11 -1.48 1.74
CA PRO A 110 -0.25 -0.37 2.60
C PRO A 110 -1.43 0.41 1.98
N LEU A 111 -2.49 0.62 2.76
CA LEU A 111 -3.67 1.36 2.34
C LEU A 111 -3.66 2.76 2.95
N LEU A 112 -3.56 3.78 2.09
CA LEU A 112 -3.77 5.18 2.48
C LEU A 112 -5.19 5.59 2.08
N SER A 113 -6.05 5.80 3.08
CA SER A 113 -7.41 6.30 2.84
C SER A 113 -7.40 7.84 2.79
N LEU A 114 -7.92 8.42 1.72
CA LEU A 114 -8.05 9.86 1.54
C LEU A 114 -9.52 10.28 1.52
N THR A 115 -9.83 11.33 2.27
CA THR A 115 -11.14 11.99 2.31
C THR A 115 -10.99 13.43 1.84
N ILE A 116 -12.11 14.08 1.52
CA ILE A 116 -12.15 15.49 1.10
C ILE A 116 -11.50 16.42 2.15
N ALA A 117 -11.56 16.04 3.43
CA ALA A 117 -10.94 16.79 4.51
C ALA A 117 -9.40 16.73 4.48
N ASP A 118 -8.83 15.65 3.95
CA ASP A 118 -7.37 15.48 3.84
C ASP A 118 -6.80 16.24 2.65
N THR A 119 -7.57 16.35 1.57
CA THR A 119 -7.12 17.04 0.34
C THR A 119 -7.22 18.56 0.46
N GLY A 120 -8.09 19.10 1.32
CA GLY A 120 -8.35 20.54 1.34
C GLY A 120 -8.98 21.04 0.03
N ILE A 121 -9.55 22.24 0.05
CA ILE A 121 -10.38 22.77 -1.06
C ILE A 121 -9.57 23.72 -1.96
N VAL A 122 -8.23 23.68 -1.89
CA VAL A 122 -7.35 24.64 -2.58
C VAL A 122 -6.40 23.86 -3.50
N GLU A 123 -6.75 23.82 -4.79
CA GLU A 123 -6.03 23.10 -5.86
C GLU A 123 -4.51 23.35 -5.86
N THR A 124 -4.09 24.60 -5.64
CA THR A 124 -2.67 24.99 -5.63
C THR A 124 -1.84 24.36 -4.50
N ARG A 125 -2.49 23.85 -3.45
CA ARG A 125 -1.82 23.24 -2.29
C ARG A 125 -1.71 21.72 -2.44
N ILE A 126 -2.67 21.08 -3.11
CA ILE A 126 -2.72 19.62 -3.33
C ILE A 126 -1.55 19.14 -4.20
N GLU A 127 -1.27 19.84 -5.31
CA GLU A 127 -0.15 19.49 -6.20
C GLU A 127 1.21 19.62 -5.53
N SER A 128 1.34 20.54 -4.56
CA SER A 128 2.59 20.74 -3.81
C SER A 128 2.82 19.73 -2.67
N GLU A 129 1.75 19.15 -2.12
CA GLU A 129 1.81 18.14 -1.06
C GLU A 129 1.96 16.71 -1.62
N LEU A 130 1.50 16.46 -2.86
CA LEU A 130 1.65 15.17 -3.54
C LEU A 130 3.03 14.97 -4.22
N ASN A 131 3.79 16.04 -4.42
CA ASN A 131 5.12 16.04 -5.07
C ASN A 131 6.30 16.17 -4.09
N LYS A 132 6.07 15.99 -2.78
CA LYS A 132 7.12 15.90 -1.75
C LYS A 132 7.29 14.46 -1.28
#